data_AF-A0A1Y1X2B1-F1
#
_entry.id   AF-A0A1Y1X2B1-F1
#
_cell.length_a   1.000
_cell.length_b   1.000
_cell.length_c   1.000
_cell.angle_alpha   90.00
_cell.angle_beta   90.00
_cell.angle_gamma   90.00
#
_symmetry.space_group_name_H-M   'P 1'
#
loop_
_entity.id
_entity.type
_entity.pdbx_description
1 polymer ?
#
loop_
_entity_poly.entity_id
_entity_poly.type
_entity_poly.pdbx_seq_one_letter_code
_entity_poly.pdbx_strand_id
1 'polypeptide(L)'
;MKSFYLSIFSILIFFVITSKASVRNQDQINKIISTDKAGYAGYKVWLTEVNGYDENDEINGYSGIFDEPVTSVTISGGKPYTVHIFRGRWTPIVNGNNIIDINGYAGREDGRTIDAITIADNVEYSVHILGGNWTSPLIGNLDDLNDLSFLDHVEKNPKNYAGIFGKPIDAIMIKGRTYATSYYSRSQCYAQGGECMNPNSCGGTVINGICPLGKGDECCMDFDPKNDAIKINTIKIVIIILMIIIILLIIVIVMYYRIKQNILPPSYEEAINSQDNGSMNNIENFSTLTNNQINVEENTKKGNSSTQRGNSYTQREYQRNDEETMSSIENSFILRKNSSKHSQVKITSNSELVIKL
;
A
#
# COMPACT_ATOMS: atom_id res chain seq x y z
N MET A 1 37.91 -7.56 -13.92
CA MET A 1 36.86 -8.48 -13.44
C MET A 1 35.93 -7.85 -12.39
N LYS A 2 36.41 -7.19 -11.32
CA LYS A 2 35.54 -6.60 -10.27
C LYS A 2 34.49 -5.58 -10.79
N SER A 3 34.80 -4.78 -11.81
CA SER A 3 33.88 -3.78 -12.37
C SER A 3 32.70 -4.38 -13.17
N PHE A 4 32.85 -5.60 -13.69
CA PHE A 4 31.82 -6.26 -14.52
C PHE A 4 30.68 -6.81 -13.65
N TYR A 5 31.02 -7.42 -12.52
CA TYR A 5 30.05 -7.92 -11.55
C TYR A 5 29.21 -6.80 -10.93
N LEU A 6 29.78 -5.62 -10.70
CA LEU A 6 29.02 -4.47 -10.19
C LEU A 6 27.95 -3.97 -11.17
N SER A 7 28.24 -4.01 -12.48
CA SER A 7 27.28 -3.57 -13.51
C SER A 7 26.13 -4.56 -13.66
N ILE A 8 26.42 -5.87 -13.65
CA ILE A 8 25.38 -6.91 -13.70
C ILE A 8 24.49 -6.86 -12.45
N PHE A 9 25.08 -6.65 -11.28
CA PHE A 9 24.33 -6.59 -10.02
C PHE A 9 23.40 -5.36 -9.97
N SER A 10 23.84 -4.21 -10.49
CA SER A 10 23.03 -2.99 -10.59
C SER A 10 21.81 -3.15 -11.52
N ILE A 11 22.00 -3.80 -12.68
CA ILE A 11 20.93 -4.05 -13.65
C ILE A 11 19.89 -5.03 -13.09
N LEU A 12 20.33 -6.08 -12.38
CA LEU A 12 19.42 -7.04 -11.73
C LEU A 12 18.60 -6.40 -10.61
N ILE A 13 19.19 -5.50 -9.81
CA ILE A 13 18.46 -4.75 -8.77
C ILE A 13 17.38 -3.88 -9.40
N PHE A 14 17.70 -3.15 -10.48
CA PHE A 14 16.72 -2.32 -11.17
C PHE A 14 15.53 -3.12 -11.72
N PHE A 15 15.79 -4.31 -12.28
CA PHE A 15 14.75 -5.19 -12.84
C PHE A 15 13.81 -5.79 -11.77
N VAL A 16 14.34 -6.08 -10.59
CA VAL A 16 13.56 -6.56 -9.43
C VAL A 16 12.66 -5.44 -8.86
N ILE A 17 13.06 -4.18 -8.98
CA ILE A 17 12.28 -3.05 -8.48
C ILE A 17 11.13 -2.70 -9.44
N THR A 18 11.35 -2.71 -10.76
CA THR A 18 10.31 -2.30 -11.74
C THR A 18 9.22 -3.33 -11.99
N SER A 19 9.42 -4.60 -11.63
CA SER A 19 8.44 -5.67 -11.86
C SER A 19 7.31 -5.75 -10.81
N LYS A 20 7.35 -4.93 -9.75
CA LYS A 20 6.32 -4.92 -8.69
C LYS A 20 5.11 -4.01 -8.95
N ALA A 21 5.12 -3.17 -9.99
CA ALA A 21 4.20 -2.03 -10.07
C ALA A 21 2.84 -2.28 -10.75
N SER A 22 2.47 -3.49 -11.16
CA SER A 22 1.19 -3.68 -11.86
C SER A 22 0.61 -5.07 -11.74
N VAL A 23 0.34 -5.45 -10.49
CA VAL A 23 -0.53 -6.57 -10.15
C VAL A 23 -1.48 -6.02 -9.10
N ARG A 24 -2.76 -5.82 -9.44
CA ARG A 24 -3.83 -5.84 -8.42
C ARG A 24 -3.52 -7.06 -7.59
N ASN A 25 -3.26 -6.89 -6.30
CA ASN A 25 -2.81 -7.96 -5.41
C ASN A 25 -3.95 -8.97 -5.22
N GLN A 26 -4.28 -9.75 -6.26
CA GLN A 26 -5.35 -10.74 -6.30
C GLN A 26 -5.12 -11.82 -5.24
N ASP A 27 -3.85 -12.08 -4.90
CA ASP A 27 -3.44 -13.00 -3.83
C ASP A 27 -3.80 -12.48 -2.42
N GLN A 28 -4.19 -11.21 -2.28
CA GLN A 28 -4.55 -10.59 -0.99
C GLN A 28 -6.05 -10.25 -0.87
N ILE A 29 -6.91 -10.86 -1.69
CA ILE A 29 -8.34 -10.97 -1.37
C ILE A 29 -8.46 -11.96 -0.21
N ASN A 30 -8.04 -11.50 0.97
CA ASN A 30 -8.22 -12.21 2.21
C ASN A 30 -9.72 -12.37 2.41
N LYS A 31 -10.12 -13.63 2.41
CA LYS A 31 -11.47 -14.14 2.68
C LYS A 31 -11.91 -13.73 4.10
N ILE A 32 -12.22 -12.46 4.30
CA ILE A 32 -12.98 -12.00 5.46
C ILE A 32 -14.41 -11.80 4.96
N ILE A 33 -15.17 -12.89 4.96
CA ILE A 33 -16.63 -12.82 4.92
C ILE A 33 -17.01 -12.27 6.30
N SER A 34 -17.04 -10.95 6.46
CA SER A 34 -17.64 -10.37 7.65
C SER A 34 -19.15 -10.51 7.48
N THR A 35 -19.70 -11.53 8.14
CA THR A 35 -21.14 -11.59 8.37
C THR A 35 -21.42 -10.64 9.52
N ASP A 36 -21.93 -9.45 9.21
CA ASP A 36 -22.51 -8.65 10.28
C ASP A 36 -23.78 -9.36 10.81
N LYS A 37 -24.15 -9.08 12.07
CA LYS A 37 -25.39 -9.60 12.67
C LYS A 37 -26.67 -9.07 12.00
N ALA A 38 -26.55 -8.11 11.07
CA ALA A 38 -27.66 -7.45 10.40
C ALA A 38 -27.93 -7.98 8.98
N GLY A 39 -27.15 -8.97 8.51
CA GLY A 39 -27.34 -9.63 7.21
C GLY A 39 -26.65 -8.95 6.03
N TYR A 40 -25.82 -7.93 6.25
CA TYR A 40 -24.96 -7.36 5.21
C TYR A 40 -23.67 -8.18 5.14
N ALA A 41 -23.74 -9.30 4.41
CA ALA A 41 -22.55 -10.02 4.00
C ALA A 41 -21.90 -9.28 2.82
N GLY A 42 -20.62 -8.97 2.95
CA GLY A 42 -19.80 -8.44 1.87
C GLY A 42 -18.32 -8.67 2.12
N TYR A 43 -17.51 -8.06 1.27
CA TYR A 43 -16.10 -8.36 1.11
C TYR A 43 -15.32 -7.06 1.19
N LYS A 44 -14.42 -6.97 2.17
CA LYS A 44 -13.44 -5.88 2.23
C LYS A 44 -12.41 -6.09 1.13
N VAL A 45 -12.20 -5.07 0.32
CA VAL A 45 -11.24 -5.08 -0.79
C VAL A 45 -10.21 -4.01 -0.55
N TRP A 46 -8.95 -4.40 -0.38
CA TRP A 46 -7.85 -3.47 -0.29
C TRP A 46 -7.41 -3.04 -1.69
N LEU A 47 -7.24 -1.73 -1.86
CA LEU A 47 -6.66 -1.16 -3.07
C LEU A 47 -5.13 -1.31 -3.03
N THR A 48 -4.50 -1.11 -4.19
CA THR A 48 -3.04 -1.11 -4.30
C THR A 48 -2.45 -0.02 -3.41
N GLU A 49 -1.32 -0.34 -2.76
CA GLU A 49 -0.53 0.64 -2.02
C GLU A 49 0.03 1.71 -2.96
N VAL A 50 -0.12 2.96 -2.57
CA VAL A 50 0.42 4.12 -3.29
C VAL A 50 1.33 4.92 -2.37
N ASN A 51 2.11 5.84 -2.93
CA ASN A 51 3.02 6.70 -2.17
C ASN A 51 3.11 8.15 -2.69
N GLY A 52 2.20 8.54 -3.60
CA GLY A 52 2.12 9.88 -4.15
C GLY A 52 1.20 10.81 -3.35
N TYR A 53 1.14 12.04 -3.83
CA TYR A 53 0.35 13.15 -3.29
C TYR A 53 0.02 14.12 -4.43
N ASP A 54 -0.84 13.67 -5.35
CA ASP A 54 -1.29 14.44 -6.51
C ASP A 54 -2.70 14.00 -6.91
N GLU A 55 -3.66 14.92 -6.88
CA GLU A 55 -5.05 14.63 -7.25
C GLU A 55 -5.23 14.28 -8.75
N ASN A 56 -4.23 14.60 -9.58
CA ASN A 56 -4.25 14.35 -11.02
C ASN A 56 -3.50 13.07 -11.42
N ASP A 57 -2.87 12.37 -10.47
CA ASP A 57 -2.22 11.07 -10.69
C ASP A 57 -3.11 9.94 -10.17
N GLU A 58 -3.96 9.41 -11.04
CA GLU A 58 -4.88 8.30 -10.73
C GLU A 58 -4.16 6.97 -10.44
N ILE A 59 -2.85 6.85 -10.72
CA ILE A 59 -2.11 5.61 -10.56
C ILE A 59 -1.45 5.55 -9.19
N ASN A 60 -0.77 6.63 -8.79
CA ASN A 60 0.00 6.65 -7.53
C ASN A 60 -0.26 7.90 -6.66
N GLY A 61 -1.04 8.87 -7.13
CA GLY A 61 -1.25 10.14 -6.45
C GLY A 61 -2.12 10.03 -5.20
N TYR A 62 -3.10 9.13 -5.22
CA TYR A 62 -4.03 8.87 -4.13
C TYR A 62 -4.47 7.41 -4.07
N SER A 63 -5.08 7.01 -2.95
CA SER A 63 -5.71 5.70 -2.80
C SER A 63 -7.20 5.88 -2.54
N GLY A 64 -8.02 5.32 -3.41
CA GLY A 64 -9.47 5.41 -3.39
C GLY A 64 -10.07 5.11 -4.76
N ILE A 65 -11.40 5.00 -4.81
CA ILE A 65 -12.16 4.92 -6.06
C ILE A 65 -13.26 5.97 -5.92
N PHE A 66 -13.31 6.95 -6.83
CA PHE A 66 -14.34 7.97 -6.76
C PHE A 66 -15.74 7.35 -6.79
N ASP A 67 -16.64 7.93 -5.98
CA ASP A 67 -18.00 7.45 -5.73
C ASP A 67 -18.11 6.11 -4.98
N GLU A 68 -17.00 5.51 -4.56
CA GLU A 68 -16.99 4.31 -3.72
C GLU A 68 -16.45 4.63 -2.32
N PRO A 69 -17.26 4.44 -1.25
CA PRO A 69 -16.87 4.84 0.09
C PRO A 69 -15.67 4.04 0.62
N VAL A 70 -14.69 4.74 1.17
CA VAL A 70 -13.61 4.13 1.94
C VAL A 70 -14.17 3.58 3.25
N THR A 71 -13.62 2.45 3.67
CA THR A 71 -14.04 1.70 4.86
C THR A 71 -12.89 1.39 5.81
N SER A 72 -11.65 1.36 5.32
CA SER A 72 -10.45 1.26 6.16
C SER A 72 -9.23 1.84 5.46
N VAL A 73 -8.21 2.19 6.24
CA VAL A 73 -6.97 2.81 5.79
C VAL A 73 -5.80 2.13 6.49
N THR A 74 -4.71 1.91 5.75
CA THR A 74 -3.43 1.47 6.30
C THR A 74 -2.33 2.45 5.88
N ILE A 75 -1.42 2.80 6.80
CA ILE A 75 -0.39 3.83 6.59
C ILE A 75 0.95 3.33 7.14
N SER A 76 2.00 3.36 6.30
CA SER A 76 3.36 2.98 6.69
C SER A 76 4.04 4.02 7.58
N GLY A 77 5.13 3.64 8.24
CA GLY A 77 5.99 4.57 9.01
C GLY A 77 5.84 4.50 10.53
N GLY A 78 4.94 3.66 11.05
CA GLY A 78 4.87 3.35 12.48
C GLY A 78 4.29 4.46 13.36
N LYS A 79 3.67 5.48 12.75
CA LYS A 79 3.08 6.61 13.46
C LYS A 79 1.60 6.36 13.74
N PRO A 80 1.06 6.92 14.85
CA PRO A 80 -0.33 6.68 15.22
C PRO A 80 -1.30 7.35 14.26
N TYR A 81 -2.38 6.65 13.89
CA TYR A 81 -3.49 7.19 13.12
C TYR A 81 -4.81 6.53 13.53
N THR A 82 -5.93 7.17 13.22
CA THR A 82 -7.28 6.59 13.39
C THR A 82 -8.27 7.22 12.41
N VAL A 83 -9.42 6.57 12.25
CA VAL A 83 -10.50 7.01 11.36
C VAL A 83 -11.81 7.14 12.15
N HIS A 84 -12.67 8.05 11.70
CA HIS A 84 -14.02 8.19 12.21
C HIS A 84 -14.97 7.36 11.37
N ILE A 85 -15.79 6.53 12.02
CA ILE A 85 -16.82 5.77 11.34
C ILE A 85 -18.00 6.70 11.05
N PHE A 86 -18.51 6.68 9.81
CA PHE A 86 -19.69 7.45 9.42
C PHE A 86 -20.87 7.21 10.36
N ARG A 87 -21.39 8.29 10.97
CA ARG A 87 -22.43 8.25 12.02
C ARG A 87 -22.07 7.35 13.22
N GLY A 88 -20.79 7.23 13.51
CA GLY A 88 -20.27 6.38 14.56
C GLY A 88 -19.34 7.16 15.48
N ARG A 89 -18.23 6.51 15.80
CA ARG A 89 -17.16 7.04 16.65
C ARG A 89 -15.83 6.77 15.99
N TRP A 90 -14.79 7.39 16.52
CA TRP A 90 -13.42 7.07 16.18
C TRP A 90 -13.06 5.62 16.50
N THR A 91 -12.27 5.01 15.62
CA THR A 91 -11.71 3.67 15.85
C THR A 91 -10.57 3.73 16.87
N PRO A 92 -10.15 2.58 17.43
CA PRO A 92 -8.90 2.51 18.17
C PRO A 92 -7.72 3.05 17.35
N ILE A 93 -6.74 3.64 18.04
CA ILE A 93 -5.50 4.13 17.42
C ILE A 93 -4.68 2.95 16.90
N VAL A 94 -4.11 3.13 15.71
CA VAL A 94 -3.30 2.14 15.02
C VAL A 94 -1.90 2.70 14.77
N ASN A 95 -0.88 1.86 15.01
CA ASN A 95 0.54 2.20 14.77
C ASN A 95 1.18 1.31 13.71
N GLY A 96 0.42 0.42 13.07
CA GLY A 96 0.90 -0.57 12.11
C GLY A 96 0.39 -0.32 10.69
N ASN A 97 0.90 -1.12 9.75
CA ASN A 97 0.48 -1.09 8.34
C ASN A 97 0.18 -2.49 7.76
N ASN A 98 -0.29 -3.41 8.59
CA ASN A 98 -0.55 -4.79 8.19
C ASN A 98 -2.04 -5.00 7.94
N ILE A 99 -2.44 -5.10 6.68
CA ILE A 99 -3.85 -5.31 6.28
C ILE A 99 -4.45 -6.65 6.73
N ILE A 100 -3.61 -7.61 7.13
CA ILE A 100 -4.00 -8.94 7.63
C ILE A 100 -4.35 -8.88 9.12
N ASP A 101 -3.72 -7.97 9.87
CA ASP A 101 -3.95 -7.77 11.30
C ASP A 101 -5.01 -6.69 11.51
N ILE A 102 -6.05 -6.99 12.28
CA ILE A 102 -7.09 -6.01 12.64
C ILE A 102 -6.52 -4.79 13.38
N ASN A 103 -5.36 -4.93 14.03
CA ASN A 103 -4.66 -3.82 14.69
C ASN A 103 -3.61 -3.16 13.77
N GLY A 104 -3.49 -3.62 12.52
CA GLY A 104 -2.55 -3.10 11.52
C GLY A 104 -3.17 -2.09 10.55
N TYR A 105 -4.47 -1.78 10.70
CA TYR A 105 -5.17 -0.77 9.91
C TYR A 105 -6.29 -0.10 10.71
N ALA A 106 -6.64 1.14 10.36
CA ALA A 106 -7.75 1.87 10.97
C ALA A 106 -9.03 1.66 10.16
N GLY A 107 -10.14 1.38 10.85
CA GLY A 107 -11.43 1.02 10.25
C GLY A 107 -12.06 -0.18 10.95
N ARG A 108 -13.03 -0.85 10.31
CA ARG A 108 -13.68 -2.05 10.88
C ARG A 108 -13.78 -3.19 9.89
N GLU A 109 -13.76 -4.43 10.37
CA GLU A 109 -13.92 -5.64 9.55
C GLU A 109 -15.28 -5.74 8.86
N ASP A 110 -16.31 -5.15 9.46
CA ASP A 110 -17.67 -5.12 8.92
C ASP A 110 -17.84 -4.10 7.77
N GLY A 111 -16.76 -3.47 7.31
CA GLY A 111 -16.80 -2.61 6.12
C GLY A 111 -17.58 -1.32 6.30
N ARG A 112 -17.78 -0.85 7.54
CA ARG A 112 -18.43 0.43 7.76
C ARG A 112 -17.62 1.56 7.13
N THR A 113 -18.33 2.41 6.42
CA THR A 113 -17.81 3.63 5.80
C THR A 113 -17.18 4.56 6.82
N ILE A 114 -16.09 5.22 6.42
CA ILE A 114 -15.44 6.28 7.18
C ILE A 114 -15.77 7.64 6.58
N ASP A 115 -15.77 8.69 7.40
CA ASP A 115 -16.04 10.08 6.99
C ASP A 115 -14.97 11.07 7.45
N ALA A 116 -13.99 10.63 8.26
CA ALA A 116 -12.81 11.41 8.60
C ALA A 116 -11.60 10.53 8.97
N ILE A 117 -10.41 11.12 8.90
CA ILE A 117 -9.13 10.52 9.29
C ILE A 117 -8.24 11.54 10.01
N THR A 118 -7.48 11.08 10.99
CA THR A 118 -6.41 11.85 11.63
C THR A 118 -5.12 11.03 11.67
N ILE A 119 -3.98 11.72 11.51
CA ILE A 119 -2.64 11.13 11.49
C ILE A 119 -1.77 11.94 12.45
N ALA A 120 -1.28 11.33 13.52
CA ALA A 120 -0.42 11.98 14.52
C ALA A 120 1.05 12.01 14.06
N ASP A 121 1.29 12.75 12.99
CA ASP A 121 2.61 12.88 12.38
C ASP A 121 2.70 14.18 11.57
N ASN A 122 3.90 14.72 11.39
CA ASN A 122 4.12 15.96 10.65
C ASN A 122 4.07 15.73 9.12
N VAL A 123 2.99 15.11 8.66
CA VAL A 123 2.72 14.79 7.25
C VAL A 123 1.52 15.56 6.75
N GLU A 124 1.60 15.95 5.49
CA GLU A 124 0.51 16.61 4.78
C GLU A 124 -0.44 15.56 4.21
N TYR A 125 -1.73 15.67 4.48
CA TYR A 125 -2.74 14.74 3.99
C TYR A 125 -4.04 15.46 3.61
N SER A 126 -4.81 14.84 2.71
CA SER A 126 -6.14 15.32 2.31
C SER A 126 -7.04 14.12 1.97
N VAL A 127 -8.35 14.33 2.03
CA VAL A 127 -9.35 13.33 1.64
C VAL A 127 -10.30 13.90 0.60
N HIS A 128 -10.79 13.05 -0.28
CA HIS A 128 -11.87 13.38 -1.20
C HIS A 128 -13.21 13.03 -0.53
N ILE A 129 -14.14 13.98 -0.56
CA ILE A 129 -15.50 13.75 -0.06
C ILE A 129 -16.29 13.07 -1.17
N LEU A 130 -17.02 12.00 -0.85
CA LEU A 130 -17.84 11.27 -1.83
C LEU A 130 -18.85 12.21 -2.49
N GLY A 131 -18.81 12.27 -3.83
CA GLY A 131 -19.60 13.20 -4.65
C GLY A 131 -19.25 14.69 -4.46
N GLY A 132 -18.07 14.99 -3.92
CA GLY A 132 -17.63 16.32 -3.53
C GLY A 132 -16.30 16.72 -4.16
N ASN A 133 -15.48 17.45 -3.39
CA ASN A 133 -14.12 17.85 -3.76
C ASN A 133 -13.14 17.34 -2.71
N TRP A 134 -11.85 17.40 -3.04
CA TRP A 134 -10.77 17.28 -2.06
C TRP A 134 -10.90 18.33 -0.96
N THR A 135 -10.63 17.92 0.27
CA THR A 135 -10.47 18.85 1.40
C THR A 135 -9.20 19.69 1.23
N SER A 136 -9.13 20.85 1.89
CA SER A 136 -7.86 21.56 2.02
C SER A 136 -6.82 20.65 2.69
N PRO A 137 -5.56 20.64 2.22
CA PRO A 137 -4.48 19.90 2.87
C PRO A 137 -4.35 20.26 4.35
N LEU A 138 -4.12 19.24 5.17
CA LEU A 138 -3.87 19.36 6.60
C LEU A 138 -2.49 18.79 6.92
N ILE A 139 -1.79 19.43 7.86
CA ILE A 139 -0.53 18.91 8.40
C ILE A 139 -0.87 18.31 9.75
N GLY A 140 -0.66 17.00 9.90
CA GLY A 140 -0.87 16.34 11.17
C GLY A 140 0.11 16.83 12.23
N ASN A 141 -0.29 16.73 13.49
CA ASN A 141 0.56 17.04 14.62
C ASN A 141 0.71 15.80 15.51
N LEU A 142 1.91 15.58 16.04
CA LEU A 142 2.26 14.43 16.86
C LEU A 142 1.35 14.28 18.10
N ASP A 143 0.84 15.40 18.60
CA ASP A 143 -0.01 15.47 19.78
C ASP A 143 -1.50 15.32 19.46
N ASP A 144 -1.88 15.26 18.17
CA ASP A 144 -3.27 15.17 17.74
C ASP A 144 -3.98 13.92 18.24
N LEU A 145 -3.28 12.89 18.71
CA LEU A 145 -3.93 11.69 19.27
C LEU A 145 -3.82 11.57 20.78
N ASN A 146 -3.09 12.48 21.43
CA ASN A 146 -2.99 12.54 22.88
C ASN A 146 -4.19 13.29 23.50
N ASP A 147 -4.82 14.18 22.74
CA ASP A 147 -6.00 14.94 23.17
C ASP A 147 -7.30 14.26 22.76
N LEU A 148 -7.55 13.02 23.19
CA LEU A 148 -8.77 12.28 22.80
C LEU A 148 -10.09 13.04 23.12
N SER A 149 -10.04 14.12 23.93
CA SER A 149 -11.22 14.93 24.25
C SER A 149 -11.84 15.62 23.03
N PHE A 150 -11.06 15.93 21.96
CA PHE A 150 -11.65 16.46 20.71
C PHE A 150 -12.37 15.37 19.90
N LEU A 151 -12.06 14.08 20.09
CA LEU A 151 -12.74 13.00 19.37
C LEU A 151 -14.22 12.87 19.79
N ASP A 152 -14.54 13.31 21.00
CA ASP A 152 -15.89 13.27 21.57
C ASP A 152 -16.68 14.57 21.37
N HIS A 153 -16.07 15.65 20.83
CA HIS A 153 -16.70 16.96 20.70
C HIS A 153 -16.76 17.42 19.24
N VAL A 154 -17.98 17.63 18.74
CA VAL A 154 -18.24 18.21 17.42
C VAL A 154 -17.93 19.71 17.46
N GLU A 155 -16.66 20.07 17.55
CA GLU A 155 -16.26 21.44 17.30
C GLU A 155 -16.49 21.77 15.82
N LYS A 156 -16.91 23.01 15.54
CA LYS A 156 -17.25 23.46 14.18
C LYS A 156 -16.04 23.54 13.23
N ASN A 157 -14.81 23.50 13.74
CA ASN A 157 -13.57 23.61 12.96
C ASN A 157 -12.42 22.84 13.65
N PRO A 158 -12.49 21.51 13.67
CA PRO A 158 -11.43 20.70 14.26
C PRO A 158 -10.18 20.79 13.36
N LYS A 159 -9.06 21.19 13.95
CA LYS A 159 -7.80 21.44 13.23
C LYS A 159 -7.04 20.15 12.86
N ASN A 160 -7.48 19.01 13.37
CA ASN A 160 -6.62 17.84 13.54
C ASN A 160 -7.09 16.62 12.72
N TYR A 161 -8.10 16.76 11.87
CA TYR A 161 -8.55 15.67 11.00
C TYR A 161 -8.96 16.17 9.61
N ALA A 162 -8.80 15.32 8.60
CA ALA A 162 -9.33 15.51 7.26
C ALA A 162 -10.66 14.78 7.11
N GLY A 163 -11.68 15.46 6.57
CA GLY A 163 -13.03 14.92 6.37
C GLY A 163 -14.13 15.86 6.81
N ILE A 164 -15.38 15.42 6.67
CA ILE A 164 -16.57 16.13 7.15
C ILE A 164 -17.49 15.11 7.80
N PHE A 165 -17.72 15.22 9.11
CA PHE A 165 -18.61 14.29 9.81
C PHE A 165 -19.99 14.23 9.16
N GLY A 166 -20.47 13.00 8.96
CA GLY A 166 -21.70 12.75 8.23
C GLY A 166 -21.59 12.87 6.71
N LYS A 167 -20.37 12.94 6.15
CA LYS A 167 -20.13 12.80 4.70
C LYS A 167 -19.03 11.78 4.44
N PRO A 168 -19.35 10.63 3.82
CA PRO A 168 -18.35 9.64 3.43
C PRO A 168 -17.18 10.23 2.64
N ILE A 169 -16.02 9.62 2.79
CA ILE A 169 -14.87 9.85 1.92
C ILE A 169 -14.68 8.67 0.97
N ASP A 170 -14.12 8.91 -0.20
CA ASP A 170 -13.92 7.91 -1.27
C ASP A 170 -12.46 7.85 -1.77
N ALA A 171 -11.61 8.82 -1.38
CA ALA A 171 -10.17 8.77 -1.60
C ALA A 171 -9.35 9.52 -0.54
N ILE A 172 -8.07 9.16 -0.42
CA ILE A 172 -7.11 9.75 0.53
C ILE A 172 -5.77 10.00 -0.18
N MET A 173 -5.10 11.09 0.17
CA MET A 173 -3.72 11.40 -0.19
C MET A 173 -2.85 11.65 1.04
N ILE A 174 -1.65 11.08 1.09
CA ILE A 174 -0.71 11.26 2.23
C ILE A 174 0.71 11.44 1.72
N LYS A 175 1.28 12.62 1.96
CA LYS A 175 2.60 12.98 1.46
C LYS A 175 3.72 12.23 2.18
N GLY A 176 4.59 11.59 1.39
CA GLY A 176 5.81 10.94 1.90
C GLY A 176 5.58 9.65 2.68
N ARG A 177 4.38 9.06 2.58
CA ARG A 177 4.02 7.78 3.20
C ARG A 177 3.58 6.80 2.14
N THR A 178 3.69 5.50 2.43
CA THR A 178 3.02 4.45 1.65
C THR A 178 1.71 4.13 2.35
N TYR A 179 0.63 4.07 1.61
CA TYR A 179 -0.70 3.87 2.18
C TYR A 179 -1.63 3.15 1.21
N ALA A 180 -2.65 2.50 1.74
CA ALA A 180 -3.74 1.94 0.98
C ALA A 180 -5.06 2.17 1.70
N THR A 181 -6.13 2.27 0.92
CA THR A 181 -7.50 2.29 1.40
C THR A 181 -8.20 0.99 1.03
N SER A 182 -9.36 0.76 1.64
CA SER A 182 -10.26 -0.33 1.25
C SER A 182 -11.67 0.17 1.10
N TYR A 183 -12.43 -0.50 0.24
CA TYR A 183 -13.88 -0.34 0.13
C TYR A 183 -14.56 -1.68 0.45
N TYR A 184 -15.89 -1.66 0.56
CA TYR A 184 -16.66 -2.87 0.85
C TYR A 184 -17.56 -3.22 -0.32
N SER A 185 -17.29 -4.38 -0.94
CA SER A 185 -18.07 -4.91 -2.03
C SER A 185 -19.18 -5.82 -1.52
N ARG A 186 -20.38 -5.68 -2.09
CA ARG A 186 -21.52 -6.58 -1.82
C ARG A 186 -21.42 -7.92 -2.55
N SER A 187 -20.56 -8.03 -3.56
CA SER A 187 -20.33 -9.29 -4.27
C SER A 187 -18.87 -9.69 -4.21
N GLN A 188 -18.65 -11.00 -4.07
CA GLN A 188 -17.32 -11.55 -4.18
C GLN A 188 -16.75 -11.34 -5.59
N CYS A 189 -17.61 -11.23 -6.61
CA CYS A 189 -17.17 -11.04 -8.00
C CYS A 189 -16.52 -9.67 -8.20
N TYR A 190 -17.22 -8.60 -7.80
CA TYR A 190 -16.68 -7.24 -7.85
C TYR A 190 -15.47 -7.10 -6.94
N ALA A 191 -15.45 -7.80 -5.79
CA ALA A 191 -14.29 -7.83 -4.92
C ALA A 191 -13.05 -8.44 -5.58
N GLN A 192 -13.26 -9.39 -6.51
CA GLN A 192 -12.21 -9.99 -7.33
C GLN A 192 -11.85 -9.15 -8.57
N GLY A 193 -12.54 -8.02 -8.78
CA GLY A 193 -12.39 -7.17 -9.95
C GLY A 193 -13.06 -7.73 -11.20
N GLY A 194 -13.98 -8.69 -11.04
CA GLY A 194 -14.85 -9.17 -12.11
C GLY A 194 -16.20 -8.47 -12.13
N GLU A 195 -17.01 -8.77 -13.13
CA GLU A 195 -18.35 -8.25 -13.28
C GLU A 195 -19.38 -9.38 -13.35
N CYS A 196 -20.54 -9.19 -12.73
CA CYS A 196 -21.63 -10.14 -12.82
C CYS A 196 -22.40 -9.94 -14.12
N MET A 197 -22.33 -10.90 -15.03
CA MET A 197 -23.01 -10.83 -16.32
C MET A 197 -23.37 -12.21 -16.85
N ASN A 198 -24.13 -12.25 -17.93
CA ASN A 198 -24.45 -13.50 -18.62
C ASN A 198 -23.14 -14.20 -19.06
N PRO A 199 -22.94 -15.49 -18.76
CA PRO A 199 -21.71 -16.20 -19.10
C PRO A 199 -21.45 -16.27 -20.60
N ASN A 200 -22.50 -16.24 -21.44
CA ASN A 200 -22.36 -16.21 -22.90
C ASN A 200 -21.88 -14.83 -23.42
N SER A 201 -21.96 -13.80 -22.58
CA SER A 201 -21.46 -12.46 -22.87
C SER A 201 -20.07 -12.22 -22.27
N CYS A 202 -19.56 -13.15 -21.46
CA CYS A 202 -18.24 -13.04 -20.87
C CYS A 202 -17.14 -13.35 -21.91
N GLY A 203 -16.26 -12.37 -22.17
CA GLY A 203 -15.07 -12.56 -23.00
C GLY A 203 -13.91 -13.24 -22.26
N GLY A 204 -14.00 -13.34 -20.93
CA GLY A 204 -12.94 -13.83 -20.04
C GLY A 204 -13.26 -15.16 -19.34
N THR A 205 -12.75 -15.32 -18.12
CA THR A 205 -12.98 -16.52 -17.31
C THR A 205 -14.23 -16.37 -16.49
N VAL A 206 -15.10 -17.37 -16.55
CA VAL A 206 -16.35 -17.40 -15.82
C VAL A 206 -16.19 -18.15 -14.50
N ILE A 207 -16.66 -17.55 -13.40
CA ILE A 207 -16.68 -18.16 -12.07
C ILE A 207 -18.11 -18.26 -11.54
N ASN A 208 -18.53 -19.49 -11.24
CA ASN A 208 -19.91 -19.82 -10.93
C ASN A 208 -20.22 -19.59 -9.45
N GLY A 209 -21.43 -19.11 -9.15
CA GLY A 209 -21.96 -19.03 -7.78
C GLY A 209 -21.42 -17.88 -6.92
N ILE A 210 -20.76 -16.90 -7.53
CA ILE A 210 -20.13 -15.76 -6.85
C ILE A 210 -20.98 -14.47 -6.96
N CYS A 211 -21.94 -14.44 -7.90
CA CYS A 211 -22.80 -13.29 -8.13
C CYS A 211 -24.05 -13.29 -7.21
N PRO A 212 -24.47 -12.12 -6.69
CA PRO A 212 -25.48 -12.03 -5.63
C PRO A 212 -26.92 -12.22 -6.15
N LEU A 213 -27.17 -12.06 -7.46
CA LEU A 213 -28.53 -11.95 -8.02
C LEU A 213 -29.19 -13.29 -8.39
N GLY A 214 -28.47 -14.42 -8.36
CA GLY A 214 -29.06 -15.75 -8.55
C GLY A 214 -29.58 -16.07 -9.97
N LYS A 215 -29.17 -17.25 -10.47
CA LYS A 215 -29.55 -17.92 -11.72
C LYS A 215 -29.57 -17.06 -13.00
N GLY A 216 -28.39 -16.90 -13.59
CA GLY A 216 -28.21 -16.42 -14.96
C GLY A 216 -26.92 -15.64 -15.13
N ASP A 217 -26.53 -14.91 -14.07
CA ASP A 217 -25.29 -14.16 -14.05
C ASP A 217 -24.20 -14.96 -13.34
N GLU A 218 -23.08 -15.11 -14.03
CA GLU A 218 -21.85 -15.69 -13.50
C GLU A 218 -20.80 -14.59 -13.42
N CYS A 219 -19.81 -14.78 -12.56
CA CYS A 219 -18.76 -13.78 -12.42
C CYS A 219 -17.84 -13.84 -13.62
N CYS A 220 -17.88 -12.83 -14.48
CA CYS A 220 -16.94 -12.69 -15.57
C CYS A 220 -15.71 -11.95 -15.08
N MET A 221 -14.60 -12.67 -15.02
CA MET A 221 -13.28 -12.08 -14.85
C MET A 221 -12.78 -11.74 -16.25
N ASP A 222 -12.85 -10.47 -16.62
CA ASP A 222 -12.17 -9.97 -17.80
C ASP A 222 -10.66 -10.17 -17.60
N PHE A 223 -10.15 -11.27 -18.16
CA PHE A 223 -8.81 -11.22 -18.70
C PHE A 223 -8.93 -10.27 -19.86
N ASP A 224 -8.27 -9.12 -19.81
CA ASP A 224 -8.05 -8.36 -21.03
C ASP A 224 -6.83 -9.00 -21.71
N PRO A 225 -7.01 -9.96 -22.64
CA PRO A 225 -5.89 -10.59 -23.32
C PRO A 225 -5.10 -9.57 -24.12
N LYS A 226 -5.61 -8.38 -24.45
CA LYS A 226 -4.82 -7.36 -25.14
C LYS A 226 -3.85 -6.70 -24.16
N ASN A 227 -4.30 -6.29 -22.99
CA ASN A 227 -3.40 -5.70 -21.99
C ASN A 227 -2.40 -6.71 -21.42
N ASP A 228 -2.83 -7.97 -21.21
CA ASP A 228 -1.92 -9.01 -20.73
C ASP A 228 -1.00 -9.54 -21.83
N ALA A 229 -1.47 -9.70 -23.08
CA ALA A 229 -0.56 -10.04 -24.19
C ALA A 229 0.41 -8.91 -24.50
N ILE A 230 0.02 -7.64 -24.35
CA ILE A 230 0.94 -6.49 -24.48
C ILE A 230 1.98 -6.53 -23.36
N LYS A 231 1.59 -6.78 -22.10
CA LYS A 231 2.55 -6.97 -21.00
C LYS A 231 3.50 -8.14 -21.24
N ILE A 232 2.97 -9.31 -21.63
CA ILE A 232 3.77 -10.50 -21.90
C ILE A 232 4.72 -10.28 -23.10
N ASN A 233 4.25 -9.63 -24.16
CA ASN A 233 5.08 -9.31 -25.32
C ASN A 233 6.13 -8.26 -24.99
N THR A 234 5.80 -7.26 -24.18
CA THR A 234 6.75 -6.25 -23.69
C THR A 234 7.83 -6.91 -22.84
N ILE A 235 7.46 -7.79 -21.91
CA ILE A 235 8.41 -8.55 -21.09
C ILE A 235 9.30 -9.43 -21.98
N LYS A 236 8.72 -10.14 -22.97
CA LYS A 236 9.49 -10.96 -23.93
C LYS A 236 10.48 -10.11 -24.74
N ILE A 237 10.05 -8.96 -25.25
CA ILE A 237 10.92 -8.03 -26.00
C ILE A 237 12.05 -7.52 -25.11
N VAL A 238 11.75 -7.12 -23.86
CA VAL A 238 12.76 -6.66 -22.90
C VAL A 238 13.78 -7.77 -22.59
N ILE A 239 13.34 -9.01 -22.39
CA ILE A 239 14.23 -10.17 -22.18
C ILE A 239 15.12 -10.41 -23.42
N ILE A 240 14.55 -10.35 -24.62
CA ILE A 240 15.31 -10.51 -25.87
C ILE A 240 16.38 -9.42 -26.00
N ILE A 241 16.03 -8.16 -25.74
CA ILE A 241 16.98 -7.03 -25.76
C ILE A 241 18.10 -7.25 -24.74
N LEU A 242 17.75 -7.68 -23.51
CA LEU A 242 18.74 -7.98 -22.46
C LEU A 242 19.71 -9.10 -22.90
N MET A 243 19.19 -10.16 -23.52
CA MET A 243 20.03 -11.24 -24.05
C MET A 243 20.97 -10.76 -25.16
N ILE A 244 20.50 -9.91 -26.07
CA ILE A 244 21.34 -9.33 -27.12
C ILE A 244 22.46 -8.47 -26.51
N ILE A 245 22.17 -7.65 -25.51
CA ILE A 245 23.17 -6.82 -24.82
C ILE A 245 24.24 -7.70 -24.15
N ILE A 246 23.84 -8.80 -23.49
CA ILE A 246 24.77 -9.75 -22.86
C ILE A 246 25.68 -10.39 -23.92
N ILE A 247 25.12 -10.82 -25.06
CA ILE A 247 25.91 -11.41 -26.16
C ILE A 247 26.92 -10.40 -26.72
N LEU A 248 26.51 -9.15 -26.94
CA LEU A 248 27.40 -8.09 -27.41
C LEU A 248 28.54 -7.82 -26.40
N LEU A 249 28.24 -7.80 -25.10
CA LEU A 249 29.26 -7.67 -24.05
C LEU A 249 30.27 -8.81 -24.08
N ILE A 250 29.82 -10.05 -24.27
CA ILE A 250 30.72 -11.22 -24.39
C ILE A 250 31.63 -11.07 -25.62
N ILE A 251 31.10 -10.64 -26.77
CA ILE A 251 31.89 -10.41 -27.99
C ILE A 251 32.98 -9.37 -27.74
N VAL A 252 32.64 -8.24 -27.13
CA VAL A 252 33.61 -7.18 -26.80
C VAL A 252 34.70 -7.70 -25.86
N ILE A 253 34.34 -8.49 -24.85
CA ILE A 253 35.31 -9.11 -23.92
C ILE A 253 36.25 -10.04 -24.69
N VAL A 254 35.73 -10.91 -25.56
CA VAL A 254 36.56 -11.85 -26.36
C VAL A 254 37.50 -11.09 -27.29
N MET A 255 37.03 -10.04 -27.98
CA MET A 255 37.88 -9.20 -28.82
C MET A 255 38.98 -8.51 -28.02
N TYR A 256 38.65 -7.99 -26.82
CA TYR A 256 39.64 -7.39 -25.93
C TYR A 256 40.73 -8.39 -25.53
N TYR A 257 40.37 -9.63 -25.19
CA TYR A 257 41.36 -10.68 -24.87
C TYR A 257 42.23 -11.06 -26.08
N ARG A 258 41.66 -11.14 -27.28
CA ARG A 258 42.40 -11.40 -28.53
C ARG A 258 43.42 -10.30 -28.82
N ILE A 259 43.03 -9.03 -28.70
CA ILE A 259 43.92 -7.89 -28.91
C ILE A 259 45.05 -7.92 -27.88
N LYS A 260 44.72 -8.16 -26.59
CA LYS A 260 45.72 -8.24 -25.54
C LYS A 260 46.75 -9.35 -25.78
N GLN A 261 46.31 -10.52 -26.23
CA GLN A 261 47.21 -11.64 -26.56
C GLN A 261 48.15 -11.33 -27.73
N ASN A 262 47.71 -10.54 -28.72
CA ASN A 262 48.53 -10.18 -29.88
C ASN A 262 49.54 -9.06 -29.61
N ILE A 263 49.40 -8.31 -28.52
CA ILE A 263 50.28 -7.17 -28.18
C ILE A 263 51.41 -7.60 -27.23
N LEU A 264 51.28 -8.72 -26.52
CA LEU A 264 52.37 -9.24 -25.69
C LEU A 264 53.41 -9.93 -26.57
N PRO A 265 54.65 -9.40 -26.67
CA PRO A 265 55.71 -10.10 -27.37
C PRO A 265 55.94 -11.46 -26.71
N PRO A 266 56.29 -12.51 -27.48
CA PRO A 266 56.65 -13.80 -26.90
C PRO A 266 57.77 -13.55 -25.89
N SER A 267 57.51 -13.89 -24.62
CA SER A 267 58.53 -13.84 -23.59
C SER A 267 59.68 -14.73 -24.05
N TYR A 268 60.85 -14.12 -24.19
CA TYR A 268 62.12 -14.78 -24.42
C TYR A 268 62.38 -15.66 -23.19
N GLU A 269 61.95 -16.93 -23.25
CA GLU A 269 62.47 -17.96 -22.34
C GLU A 269 63.91 -18.22 -22.76
N GLU A 270 64.79 -17.51 -22.04
CA GLU A 270 66.22 -17.69 -22.06
C GLU A 270 66.57 -19.15 -21.73
N ALA A 271 67.29 -19.76 -22.66
CA ALA A 271 67.93 -21.05 -22.48
C ALA A 271 68.96 -20.97 -21.35
N ILE A 272 68.71 -21.65 -20.23
CA ILE A 272 69.76 -22.10 -19.31
C ILE A 272 69.67 -23.61 -19.18
N ASN A 273 70.37 -24.28 -20.09
CA ASN A 273 70.93 -25.61 -19.89
C ASN A 273 72.19 -25.47 -19.03
N SER A 274 72.24 -26.16 -17.88
CA SER A 274 73.46 -26.69 -17.24
C SER A 274 73.01 -27.40 -15.95
N GLN A 275 72.75 -28.71 -15.96
CA GLN A 275 73.74 -29.79 -15.85
C GLN A 275 74.20 -30.05 -14.40
N ASP A 276 74.14 -31.34 -14.04
CA ASP A 276 74.75 -32.07 -12.91
C ASP A 276 74.06 -32.16 -11.53
N ASN A 277 73.31 -33.27 -11.40
CA ASN A 277 73.54 -34.40 -10.48
C ASN A 277 74.36 -34.19 -9.19
N GLY A 278 73.72 -34.49 -8.05
CA GLY A 278 74.38 -34.85 -6.78
C GLY A 278 73.39 -34.71 -5.62
N SER A 279 72.71 -35.78 -5.20
CA SER A 279 73.14 -36.71 -4.14
C SER A 279 73.07 -36.12 -2.72
N MET A 280 72.51 -36.95 -1.83
CA MET A 280 72.54 -36.94 -0.36
C MET A 280 71.54 -36.08 0.42
N ASN A 281 70.50 -36.78 0.89
CA ASN A 281 70.25 -37.13 2.30
C ASN A 281 70.47 -36.09 3.42
N ASN A 282 69.53 -36.20 4.36
CA ASN A 282 69.61 -35.87 5.79
C ASN A 282 69.57 -34.38 6.12
N ILE A 283 69.03 -33.89 7.24
CA ILE A 283 68.21 -34.33 8.38
C ILE A 283 68.08 -33.01 9.19
N GLU A 284 67.14 -32.93 10.13
CA GLU A 284 67.16 -32.01 11.29
C GLU A 284 66.65 -30.56 11.15
N ASN A 285 65.47 -30.40 11.75
CA ASN A 285 65.24 -29.64 12.98
C ASN A 285 65.17 -28.09 12.96
N PHE A 286 64.05 -27.69 13.58
CA PHE A 286 63.92 -26.69 14.64
C PHE A 286 63.51 -25.25 14.29
N SER A 287 62.30 -24.93 14.78
CA SER A 287 61.86 -23.70 15.44
C SER A 287 61.74 -22.43 14.58
N THR A 288 60.78 -21.52 14.76
CA THR A 288 60.04 -21.10 15.95
C THR A 288 58.90 -20.15 15.53
N LEU A 289 57.88 -20.01 16.39
CA LEU A 289 57.01 -18.82 16.60
C LEU A 289 55.96 -18.52 15.49
N THR A 290 54.68 -18.23 15.78
CA THR A 290 54.11 -17.49 16.92
C THR A 290 52.62 -17.79 17.08
N ASN A 291 52.20 -17.84 18.35
CA ASN A 291 50.82 -17.97 18.83
C ASN A 291 49.89 -16.83 18.39
N ASN A 292 48.62 -17.15 18.14
CA ASN A 292 47.48 -16.31 18.51
C ASN A 292 46.22 -17.19 18.59
N GLN A 293 45.94 -17.69 19.79
CA GLN A 293 44.63 -18.26 20.15
C GLN A 293 43.69 -17.12 20.52
N ILE A 294 42.56 -17.04 19.83
CA ILE A 294 41.42 -16.19 20.19
C ILE A 294 40.56 -17.00 21.18
N ASN A 295 40.51 -16.53 22.42
CA ASN A 295 39.54 -16.98 23.42
C ASN A 295 38.15 -16.43 23.06
N VAL A 296 37.18 -17.32 22.90
CA VAL A 296 35.74 -16.99 22.90
C VAL A 296 35.23 -17.31 24.30
N GLU A 297 34.95 -16.26 25.08
CA GLU A 297 34.27 -16.38 26.38
C GLU A 297 32.76 -16.58 26.17
N GLU A 298 32.28 -17.77 26.48
CA GLU A 298 30.87 -18.03 26.76
C GLU A 298 30.53 -17.59 28.19
N ASN A 299 29.90 -16.42 28.33
CA ASN A 299 29.32 -15.98 29.59
C ASN A 299 27.86 -16.45 29.71
N THR A 300 27.65 -17.60 30.33
CA THR A 300 26.33 -18.06 30.79
C THR A 300 26.13 -17.64 32.25
N LYS A 301 25.44 -16.51 32.49
CA LYS A 301 25.05 -16.08 33.83
C LYS A 301 23.60 -16.49 34.13
N LYS A 302 23.46 -17.47 35.02
CA LYS A 302 22.24 -17.74 35.80
C LYS A 302 21.96 -16.53 36.70
N GLY A 303 20.74 -16.00 36.61
CA GLY A 303 20.19 -14.99 37.52
C GLY A 303 18.75 -15.35 37.85
N ASN A 304 18.50 -15.66 39.12
CA ASN A 304 17.19 -15.99 39.68
C ASN A 304 16.27 -14.76 39.80
N SER A 305 14.97 -15.06 39.78
CA SER A 305 13.93 -14.45 40.62
C SER A 305 13.62 -12.95 40.43
N SER A 306 12.50 -12.67 39.76
CA SER A 306 11.58 -11.63 40.21
C SER A 306 10.12 -11.97 39.89
N THR A 307 9.38 -12.26 40.97
CA THR A 307 8.00 -11.89 41.27
C THR A 307 7.15 -11.31 40.12
N GLN A 308 6.30 -12.14 39.49
CA GLN A 308 5.12 -11.63 38.78
C GLN A 308 3.99 -11.38 39.79
N ARG A 309 3.83 -10.12 40.16
CA ARG A 309 2.62 -9.57 40.80
C ARG A 309 1.62 -9.31 39.68
N GLY A 310 0.41 -9.85 39.85
CA GLY A 310 -0.64 -9.79 38.85
C GLY A 310 -1.13 -8.38 38.56
N ASN A 311 -1.64 -8.20 37.34
CA ASN A 311 -2.65 -7.19 37.02
C ASN A 311 -3.77 -7.89 36.25
N SER A 312 -4.85 -8.13 36.96
CA SER A 312 -6.15 -8.48 36.42
C SER A 312 -6.66 -7.25 35.65
N TYR A 313 -6.65 -7.33 34.32
CA TYR A 313 -7.46 -6.42 33.51
C TYR A 313 -8.90 -6.87 33.65
N THR A 314 -9.67 -6.08 34.40
CA THR A 314 -11.12 -6.19 34.46
C THR A 314 -11.68 -5.82 33.08
N GLN A 315 -12.19 -6.82 32.36
CA GLN A 315 -13.16 -6.58 31.29
C GLN A 315 -14.38 -5.89 31.91
N ARG A 316 -14.52 -4.58 31.69
CA ARG A 316 -15.82 -3.94 31.87
C ARG A 316 -16.66 -4.24 30.64
N GLU A 317 -17.56 -5.19 30.78
CA GLU A 317 -18.77 -5.31 29.97
C GLU A 317 -19.48 -3.95 30.02
N TYR A 318 -19.45 -3.22 28.90
CA TYR A 318 -20.31 -2.07 28.71
C TYR A 318 -21.56 -2.55 27.97
N GLN A 319 -22.62 -2.80 28.74
CA GLN A 319 -23.95 -3.04 28.21
C GLN A 319 -24.42 -1.77 27.48
N ARG A 320 -24.80 -1.97 26.22
CA ARG A 320 -25.32 -0.97 25.29
C ARG A 320 -26.84 -0.89 25.49
N ASN A 321 -27.32 0.21 26.06
CA ASN A 321 -28.72 0.60 26.00
C ASN A 321 -28.83 1.76 25.00
N ASP A 322 -29.10 1.42 23.73
CA ASP A 322 -29.46 2.41 22.71
C ASP A 322 -30.99 2.44 22.61
N GLU A 323 -31.63 3.24 23.44
CA GLU A 323 -32.98 3.77 23.19
C GLU A 323 -32.85 5.30 23.17
N GLU A 324 -32.55 5.87 22.00
CA GLU A 324 -32.80 7.29 21.77
C GLU A 324 -33.86 7.49 20.69
N THR A 325 -34.89 8.18 21.13
CA THR A 325 -36.15 8.49 20.48
C THR A 325 -35.91 9.55 19.40
N MET A 326 -36.29 9.26 18.15
CA MET A 326 -36.33 10.28 17.08
C MET A 326 -37.35 11.37 17.44
N SER A 327 -36.88 12.57 17.79
CA SER A 327 -37.72 13.77 17.78
C SER A 327 -37.65 14.43 16.40
N SER A 328 -38.80 14.56 15.77
CA SER A 328 -39.02 15.26 14.50
C SER A 328 -38.59 16.74 14.59
N ILE A 329 -37.63 17.14 13.76
CA ILE A 329 -37.30 18.55 13.55
C ILE A 329 -38.07 19.04 12.31
N GLU A 330 -38.97 19.99 12.55
CA GLU A 330 -39.69 20.75 11.53
C GLU A 330 -38.73 21.62 10.70
N ASN A 331 -38.94 21.61 9.38
CA ASN A 331 -38.24 22.45 8.42
C ASN A 331 -38.66 23.92 8.59
N SER A 332 -37.81 24.74 9.20
CA SER A 332 -37.88 26.20 9.07
C SER A 332 -36.80 26.70 8.10
N PHE A 333 -37.21 27.09 6.90
CA PHE A 333 -36.37 27.73 5.89
C PHE A 333 -35.98 29.14 6.36
N ILE A 334 -34.72 29.35 6.76
CA ILE A 334 -34.18 30.68 7.05
C ILE A 334 -33.11 31.00 6.00
N LEU A 335 -33.48 31.80 5.00
CA LEU A 335 -32.55 32.46 4.08
C LEU A 335 -31.92 33.66 4.80
N ARG A 336 -30.66 33.52 5.27
CA ARG A 336 -29.83 34.67 5.64
C ARG A 336 -28.84 34.99 4.53
N LYS A 337 -29.02 36.18 3.93
CA LYS A 337 -28.05 36.90 3.11
C LYS A 337 -26.76 37.12 3.91
N ASN A 338 -25.62 36.79 3.30
CA ASN A 338 -24.42 37.59 3.46
C ASN A 338 -23.62 37.58 2.15
N SER A 339 -23.31 38.78 1.66
CA SER A 339 -22.72 39.02 0.36
C SER A 339 -21.23 39.27 0.48
N SER A 340 -20.45 38.88 -0.53
CA SER A 340 -19.73 39.89 -1.31
C SER A 340 -19.34 39.34 -2.68
N LYS A 341 -19.72 40.10 -3.72
CA LYS A 341 -19.39 39.97 -5.15
C LYS A 341 -20.04 38.80 -5.91
N HIS A 342 -21.13 39.09 -6.62
CA HIS A 342 -21.28 38.83 -8.06
C HIS A 342 -22.54 39.53 -8.61
N SER A 343 -22.53 39.73 -9.93
CA SER A 343 -23.42 40.50 -10.79
C SER A 343 -24.92 40.36 -10.49
N GLN A 344 -25.62 41.50 -10.41
CA GLN A 344 -27.07 41.54 -10.23
C GLN A 344 -27.79 41.19 -11.53
N VAL A 345 -28.47 40.04 -11.57
CA VAL A 345 -29.52 39.77 -12.55
C VAL A 345 -30.82 40.37 -12.02
N LYS A 346 -31.34 41.39 -12.72
CA LYS A 346 -32.60 42.05 -12.39
C LYS A 346 -33.76 41.30 -13.07
N ILE A 347 -34.47 40.49 -12.32
CA ILE A 347 -35.75 39.90 -12.76
C ILE A 347 -36.83 40.97 -12.55
N THR A 348 -37.57 41.30 -13.61
CA THR A 348 -38.67 42.30 -13.57
C THR A 348 -40.01 41.58 -13.46
N SER A 349 -41.06 42.29 -13.04
CA SER A 349 -42.37 41.73 -12.70
C SER A 349 -43.14 41.05 -13.84
N ASN A 350 -42.55 40.96 -15.04
CA ASN A 350 -43.15 40.33 -16.22
C ASN A 350 -42.34 39.12 -16.73
N SER A 351 -41.46 38.53 -15.92
CA SER A 351 -40.66 37.37 -16.33
C SER A 351 -41.36 36.05 -15.94
N GLU A 352 -41.84 35.28 -16.91
CA GLU A 352 -42.31 33.90 -16.69
C GLU A 352 -41.13 32.96 -16.45
N LEU A 353 -41.11 32.30 -15.29
CA LEU A 353 -40.17 31.25 -14.95
C LEU A 353 -40.73 29.91 -15.44
N VAL A 354 -40.22 29.42 -16.56
CA VAL A 354 -40.57 28.08 -17.07
C VAL A 354 -39.71 27.05 -16.35
N ILE A 355 -40.28 26.36 -15.36
CA ILE A 355 -39.69 25.14 -14.79
C ILE A 355 -40.23 23.98 -15.61
N LYS A 356 -39.35 23.34 -16.38
CA LYS A 356 -39.67 22.11 -17.09
C LYS A 356 -39.51 20.96 -16.09
N LEU A 357 -40.62 20.33 -15.71
CA LEU A 357 -40.65 19.13 -14.89
C LEU A 357 -40.23 17.90 -15.70
#